data_AF-A0A7R9LWB3-F1
#
_entry.id   AF-A0A7R9LWB3-F1
#
_cell.length_a   1.000
_cell.length_b   1.000
_cell.length_c   1.000
_cell.angle_alpha   90.00
_cell.angle_beta   90.00
_cell.angle_gamma   90.00
#
_symmetry.space_group_name_H-M   'P 1'
#
loop_
_entity.id
_entity.type
_entity.pdbx_description
1 polymer ?
#
loop_
_entity_poly.entity_id
_entity_poly.type
_entity_poly.pdbx_seq_one_letter_code
_entity_poly.pdbx_strand_id
1 'polypeptide(L)'
;MFTISSAVTAACIAGMYQTAFIIGIEFVGGQWRVWCGNLHSALFAVGAAILCLMAYYIRDWRELQFVIALPIAFTLSYPWLFPESVRWQVSNGQMSKAIKTIRRAAKWNSVYIPEEYLYASED
;
A
#
# COMPACT_ATOMS: atom_id res chain seq x y z
N MET A 1 22.56 17.96 -6.57
CA MET A 1 22.36 16.52 -6.89
C MET A 1 21.82 15.73 -5.70
N PHE A 2 22.46 15.79 -4.52
CA PHE A 2 21.94 15.15 -3.30
C PHE A 2 20.54 15.64 -2.88
N THR A 3 20.31 16.96 -2.91
CA THR A 3 19.03 17.56 -2.51
C THR A 3 17.87 17.13 -3.41
N ILE A 4 18.09 17.09 -4.73
CA ILE A 4 17.07 16.68 -5.71
C ILE A 4 16.73 15.19 -5.53
N SER A 5 17.74 14.31 -5.43
CA SER A 5 17.52 12.87 -5.22
C SER A 5 16.82 12.59 -3.89
N SER A 6 17.19 13.31 -2.82
CA SER A 6 16.55 13.21 -1.51
C SER A 6 15.09 13.69 -1.56
N ALA A 7 14.81 14.78 -2.27
CA ALA A 7 13.45 15.30 -2.42
C ALA A 7 12.54 14.32 -3.19
N VAL A 8 13.05 13.74 -4.29
CA VAL A 8 12.32 12.71 -5.04
C VAL A 8 12.04 11.48 -4.17
N THR A 9 13.06 11.00 -3.46
CA THR A 9 12.94 9.84 -2.57
C THR A 9 11.92 10.11 -1.46
N ALA A 10 11.96 11.29 -0.83
CA ALA A 10 11.00 11.68 0.20
C ALA A 10 9.56 11.76 -0.33
N ALA A 11 9.35 12.33 -1.52
CA ALA A 11 8.04 12.38 -2.16
C ALA A 11 7.48 10.98 -2.45
N CYS A 12 8.32 10.07 -2.98
CA CYS A 12 7.94 8.68 -3.20
C CYS A 12 7.58 7.98 -1.88
N ILE A 13 8.38 8.15 -0.82
CA ILE A 13 8.12 7.55 0.49
C ILE A 13 6.78 8.03 1.06
N ALA A 14 6.51 9.34 1.00
CA ALA A 14 5.25 9.89 1.49
C ALA A 14 4.03 9.33 0.74
N GLY A 15 4.10 9.25 -0.59
CA GLY A 15 3.05 8.67 -1.42
C GLY A 15 2.82 7.19 -1.14
N MET A 16 3.91 6.40 -1.02
CA MET A 16 3.82 4.98 -0.69
C MET A 16 3.28 4.74 0.71
N TYR A 17 3.74 5.51 1.70
CA TYR A 17 3.27 5.40 3.08
C TYR A 17 1.75 5.59 3.16
N GLN A 18 1.25 6.69 2.58
CA GLN A 18 -0.17 7.01 2.59
C GLN A 18 -1.00 5.97 1.82
N THR A 19 -0.54 5.58 0.63
CA THR A 19 -1.28 4.63 -0.22
C THR A 19 -1.33 3.24 0.41
N ALA A 20 -0.21 2.77 0.98
CA ALA A 20 -0.14 1.47 1.66
C ALA A 20 -1.08 1.43 2.88
N PHE A 21 -1.16 2.51 3.65
CA PHE A 21 -2.09 2.61 4.76
C PHE A 21 -3.55 2.53 4.29
N ILE A 22 -3.94 3.33 3.28
CA ILE A 22 -5.31 3.38 2.76
C ILE A 22 -5.74 2.00 2.24
N ILE A 23 -4.91 1.38 1.40
CA ILE A 23 -5.20 0.05 0.86
C ILE A 23 -5.33 -0.97 2.00
N GLY A 24 -4.42 -0.95 2.98
CA GLY A 24 -4.48 -1.86 4.12
C GLY A 24 -5.78 -1.76 4.92
N ILE A 25 -6.25 -0.55 5.22
CA ILE A 25 -7.49 -0.35 5.99
C ILE A 25 -8.76 -0.65 5.20
N GLU A 26 -8.68 -0.66 3.87
CA GLU A 26 -9.81 -0.97 2.99
C GLU A 26 -10.11 -2.46 2.95
N PHE A 27 -9.08 -3.30 3.02
CA PHE A 27 -9.24 -4.76 2.99
C PHE A 27 -9.61 -5.37 4.35
N VAL A 28 -9.56 -4.60 5.42
CA VAL A 28 -9.90 -5.08 6.77
C VAL A 28 -11.25 -4.55 7.26
N GLY A 29 -11.95 -5.39 8.00
CA GLY A 29 -13.21 -5.01 8.65
C GLY A 29 -13.00 -3.90 9.67
N GLY A 30 -14.07 -3.15 9.98
CA GLY A 30 -14.02 -1.96 10.84
C GLY A 30 -13.31 -2.16 12.18
N GLN A 31 -13.54 -3.31 12.83
CA GLN A 31 -12.92 -3.68 14.12
C GLN A 31 -11.39 -3.84 14.06
N TRP A 32 -10.82 -4.18 12.90
CA TRP A 32 -9.39 -4.41 12.72
C TRP A 32 -8.63 -3.17 12.23
N ARG A 33 -9.33 -2.10 11.83
CA ARG A 33 -8.70 -0.90 11.28
C ARG A 33 -7.71 -0.23 12.23
N VAL A 34 -8.05 -0.16 13.52
CA VAL A 34 -7.16 0.42 14.55
C VAL A 34 -5.89 -0.42 14.69
N TRP A 35 -6.03 -1.74 14.72
CA TRP A 35 -4.89 -2.66 14.76
C TRP A 35 -4.00 -2.54 13.54
N CYS A 36 -4.59 -2.43 12.34
CA CYS A 36 -3.82 -2.21 11.12
C CYS A 36 -3.07 -0.87 11.13
N GLY A 37 -3.68 0.21 11.65
CA GLY A 37 -3.00 1.49 11.81
C GLY A 37 -1.82 1.41 12.78
N ASN A 38 -2.03 0.79 13.94
CA ASN A 38 -0.94 0.59 14.91
C ASN A 38 0.19 -0.26 14.33
N LEU A 39 -0.13 -1.35 13.62
CA LEU A 39 0.85 -2.19 12.95
C LEU A 39 1.62 -1.40 11.88
N HIS A 40 0.92 -0.58 11.09
CA HIS A 40 1.53 0.26 10.07
C HIS A 40 2.53 1.26 10.68
N SER A 41 2.15 1.93 11.78
CA SER A 41 3.06 2.82 12.50
C SER A 41 4.25 2.09 13.13
N ALA A 42 4.04 0.90 13.70
CA ALA A 42 5.10 0.09 14.26
C ALA A 42 6.12 -0.35 13.19
N LEU A 43 5.63 -0.79 12.02
CA LEU A 43 6.48 -1.15 10.89
C LEU A 43 7.30 0.05 10.38
N PHE A 44 6.69 1.24 10.34
CA PHE A 44 7.42 2.46 9.98
C PHE A 44 8.54 2.78 10.98
N ALA A 45 8.27 2.67 12.28
CA ALA A 45 9.28 2.90 13.31
C ALA A 45 10.44 1.89 13.22
N VAL A 46 10.14 0.61 12.99
CA VAL A 46 11.15 -0.43 12.77
C VAL A 46 11.97 -0.13 11.51
N GLY A 47 11.33 0.24 10.41
CA GLY A 47 12.02 0.64 9.18
C GLY A 47 12.95 1.83 9.38
N ALA A 48 12.52 2.86 10.13
CA ALA A 48 13.35 4.00 10.48
C ALA A 48 14.55 3.59 11.36
N ALA A 49 14.36 2.70 12.33
CA ALA A 49 15.45 2.19 13.16
C ALA A 49 16.48 1.41 12.34
N ILE A 50 16.03 0.54 11.42
CA ILE A 50 16.91 -0.18 10.48
C ILE A 50 17.67 0.82 9.61
N LEU A 51 17.00 1.84 9.08
CA LEU A 51 17.64 2.88 8.28
C LEU A 51 18.73 3.63 9.06
N CYS A 52 18.48 3.97 10.33
CA CYS A 52 19.49 4.58 11.20
C CYS A 52 20.71 3.67 11.39
N LEU A 53 20.49 2.36 11.58
CA LEU A 53 21.59 1.38 11.67
C LEU A 53 22.37 1.30 10.36
N MET A 54 21.69 1.27 9.21
CA MET A 54 22.36 1.25 7.90
C MET A 54 23.18 2.52 7.66
N ALA A 55 22.64 3.69 8.01
CA ALA A 55 23.35 4.97 7.92
C ALA A 55 24.57 5.03 8.85
N TYR A 56 24.55 4.30 9.97
CA TYR A 56 25.73 4.16 10.82
C TYR A 56 26.84 3.36 10.11
N TYR A 57 26.52 2.24 9.47
CA TYR A 57 27.53 1.40 8.80
C TYR A 57 28.00 1.97 7.46
N ILE A 58 27.09 2.51 6.64
CA ILE A 58 27.36 3.02 5.30
C ILE A 58 27.61 4.53 5.41
N ARG A 59 28.88 4.93 5.37
CA ARG A 59 29.29 6.34 5.45
C ARG A 59 29.15 7.10 4.12
N ASP A 60 29.14 6.42 2.98
CA ASP A 60 28.91 7.06 1.68
C ASP A 60 27.41 7.29 1.46
N TRP A 61 27.02 8.55 1.32
CA TRP A 61 25.63 8.93 1.08
C TRP A 61 25.07 8.36 -0.23
N ARG A 62 25.91 8.13 -1.25
CA ARG A 62 25.47 7.58 -2.55
C ARG A 62 25.08 6.11 -2.41
N GLU A 63 25.91 5.33 -1.74
CA GLU A 63 25.63 3.92 -1.46
C GLU A 63 24.37 3.78 -0.60
N LEU A 64 24.24 4.62 0.43
CA LEU A 64 23.05 4.64 1.27
C LEU A 64 21.78 4.97 0.45
N GLN A 65 21.84 5.92 -0.49
CA GLN A 65 20.72 6.23 -1.38
C GLN A 65 20.36 5.05 -2.29
N PHE A 66 21.33 4.32 -2.84
CA PHE A 66 21.04 3.13 -3.64
C PHE A 66 20.35 2.03 -2.82
N VAL A 67 20.82 1.80 -1.60
CA VAL A 67 20.24 0.83 -0.69
C VAL A 67 18.79 1.18 -0.33
N ILE A 68 18.49 2.47 -0.09
CA ILE A 68 17.13 2.94 0.16
C ILE A 68 16.25 2.84 -1.09
N ALA A 69 16.81 3.08 -2.29
CA ALA A 69 16.07 3.02 -3.53
C ALA A 69 15.63 1.60 -3.93
N LEU A 70 16.38 0.56 -3.53
CA LEU A 70 16.04 -0.84 -3.84
C LEU A 70 14.64 -1.28 -3.38
N PRO A 71 14.25 -1.12 -2.10
CA PRO A 71 12.90 -1.47 -1.67
C PRO A 71 11.82 -0.62 -2.34
N ILE A 72 12.11 0.65 -2.67
CA ILE A 72 11.19 1.51 -3.42
C ILE A 72 10.97 0.96 -4.83
N ALA A 73 12.03 0.51 -5.50
CA ALA A 73 11.95 -0.11 -6.81
C ALA A 73 11.14 -1.42 -6.77
N PHE A 74 11.25 -2.20 -5.69
CA PHE A 74 10.41 -3.39 -5.52
C PHE A 74 8.92 -3.05 -5.44
N THR A 75 8.55 -1.91 -4.83
CA THR A 75 7.14 -1.45 -4.78
C THR A 75 6.58 -1.14 -6.17
N LEU A 76 7.41 -0.86 -7.18
CA LEU A 76 6.93 -0.73 -8.57
C LEU A 76 6.30 -2.02 -9.09
N SER A 77 6.61 -3.17 -8.47
CA SER A 77 5.98 -4.44 -8.81
C SER A 77 4.53 -4.59 -8.32
N TYR A 78 4.06 -3.67 -7.48
CA TYR A 78 2.76 -3.73 -6.83
C TYR A 78 1.57 -3.94 -7.79
N PRO A 79 1.44 -3.21 -8.93
CA PRO A 79 0.28 -3.34 -9.81
C PRO A 79 0.10 -4.75 -10.41
N TRP A 80 1.17 -5.54 -10.48
CA TRP A 80 1.11 -6.91 -11.01
C TRP A 80 0.77 -7.95 -9.94
N LEU A 81 1.10 -7.67 -8.68
CA LEU A 81 0.99 -8.64 -7.58
C LEU A 81 -0.30 -8.47 -6.77
N PHE A 82 -0.77 -7.24 -6.58
CA PHE A 82 -1.86 -6.91 -5.67
C PHE A 82 -3.09 -6.36 -6.40
N PRO A 83 -4.30 -6.65 -5.90
CA PRO A 83 -5.50 -6.00 -6.40
C PRO A 83 -5.48 -4.51 -6.06
N GLU A 84 -6.05 -3.70 -6.95
CA GLU A 84 -6.29 -2.28 -6.71
C GLU A 84 -7.39 -2.08 -5.65
N SER A 85 -7.44 -0.85 -5.10
CA SER A 85 -8.50 -0.42 -4.19
C SER A 85 -9.88 -0.55 -4.84
N VAL A 86 -10.79 -1.27 -4.18
CA VAL A 86 -12.19 -1.40 -4.60
C VAL A 86 -12.86 -0.03 -4.65
N ARG A 87 -12.58 0.84 -3.67
CA ARG A 87 -13.15 2.19 -3.60
C ARG A 87 -12.66 3.05 -4.76
N TRP A 88 -11.39 2.95 -5.12
CA TRP A 88 -10.86 3.63 -6.30
C TRP A 88 -11.54 3.14 -7.57
N GLN A 89 -11.67 1.82 -7.74
CA GLN A 89 -12.34 1.22 -8.90
C GLN A 89 -13.78 1.71 -9.04
N VAL A 90 -14.55 1.76 -7.95
CA VAL A 90 -15.92 2.30 -7.93
C VAL A 90 -15.93 3.79 -8.28
N SER A 91 -15.07 4.61 -7.64
CA SER A 91 -15.03 6.05 -7.89
C SER A 91 -14.61 6.41 -9.32
N ASN A 92 -13.87 5.52 -9.99
CA ASN A 92 -13.39 5.70 -11.35
C ASN A 92 -14.32 5.06 -12.40
N GLY A 93 -15.54 4.67 -12.02
CA GLY A 93 -16.54 4.06 -12.91
C GLY A 93 -16.20 2.63 -13.37
N GLN A 94 -15.19 1.98 -12.79
CA GLN A 94 -14.72 0.65 -13.19
C GLN A 94 -15.44 -0.46 -12.40
N MET A 95 -16.77 -0.48 -12.47
CA MET A 95 -17.60 -1.37 -11.66
C MET A 95 -17.31 -2.86 -11.89
N SER A 96 -17.10 -3.28 -13.15
CA SER A 96 -16.75 -4.67 -13.47
C SER A 96 -15.46 -5.14 -12.78
N LYS A 97 -14.47 -4.25 -12.60
CA LYS A 97 -13.23 -4.57 -11.88
C LYS A 97 -13.47 -4.64 -10.38
N ALA A 98 -14.23 -3.70 -9.82
CA ALA A 98 -14.61 -3.70 -8.41
C ALA A 98 -15.30 -5.02 -8.02
N ILE A 99 -16.30 -5.45 -8.79
CA ILE A 99 -17.01 -6.72 -8.57
C ILE A 99 -16.06 -7.91 -8.63
N LYS A 100 -15.13 -7.95 -9.60
CA LYS A 100 -14.13 -9.02 -9.72
C LYS A 100 -13.24 -9.09 -8.47
N THR A 101 -12.79 -7.94 -7.96
CA THR A 101 -11.97 -7.85 -6.74
C THR A 101 -12.76 -8.32 -5.52
N ILE A 102 -14.01 -7.87 -5.35
CA ILE A 102 -14.89 -8.27 -4.25
C ILE A 102 -15.16 -9.78 -4.29
N ARG A 103 -15.51 -10.35 -5.44
CA ARG A 103 -15.73 -11.80 -5.58
C ARG A 103 -14.49 -12.63 -5.22
N ARG A 104 -13.29 -12.17 -5.59
CA ARG A 104 -12.03 -12.83 -5.21
C ARG A 104 -11.81 -12.78 -3.70
N ALA A 105 -12.07 -11.63 -3.07
CA ALA A 105 -11.99 -11.50 -1.61
C ALA A 105 -13.03 -12.36 -0.89
N ALA A 106 -14.26 -12.43 -1.40
CA ALA A 106 -15.33 -13.27 -0.88
C ALA A 106 -14.97 -14.76 -0.93
N LYS A 107 -14.40 -15.21 -2.05
CA LYS A 107 -13.88 -16.59 -2.21
C LYS A 107 -12.79 -16.92 -1.20
N TRP A 108 -11.86 -16.00 -0.93
CA TRP A 108 -10.81 -16.20 0.07
C TRP A 108 -11.35 -16.26 1.50
N ASN A 109 -12.39 -15.48 1.80
CA ASN A 109 -13.03 -15.47 3.11
C ASN A 109 -14.13 -16.54 3.24
N SER A 110 -14.38 -17.34 2.20
CA SER A 110 -15.50 -18.31 2.15
C SER A 110 -16.86 -17.69 2.46
N VAL A 111 -17.07 -16.43 2.06
CA VAL A 111 -18.33 -15.69 2.24
C VAL A 111 -19.08 -15.66 0.91
N TYR A 112 -20.38 -15.96 0.96
CA TYR A 112 -21.29 -15.77 -0.18
C TYR A 112 -21.86 -14.34 -0.14
N ILE A 113 -21.78 -13.63 -1.27
CA ILE A 113 -22.33 -12.29 -1.43
C ILE A 113 -23.46 -12.40 -2.46
N PRO A 114 -24.73 -12.10 -2.09
CA PRO A 114 -25.84 -12.09 -3.03
C PRO A 114 -25.64 -11.05 -4.13
N GLU A 115 -26.04 -11.40 -5.35
CA GLU A 115 -25.81 -10.62 -6.56
C GLU A 115 -26.46 -9.22 -6.51
N GLU A 116 -27.60 -9.11 -5.83
CA GLU A 116 -28.32 -7.86 -5.60
C GLU A 116 -27.43 -6.80 -4.93
N TYR A 117 -26.60 -7.18 -3.95
CA TYR A 117 -25.68 -6.25 -3.29
C TYR A 117 -24.49 -5.82 -4.16
N LEU A 118 -24.17 -6.57 -5.22
CA LEU A 118 -23.05 -6.25 -6.12
C LEU A 118 -23.47 -5.26 -7.22
N TYR A 119 -24.74 -5.24 -7.60
CA TYR A 119 -25.28 -4.39 -8.67
C TYR A 119 -26.21 -3.28 -8.18
N ALA A 120 -26.54 -3.22 -6.88
CA ALA A 120 -27.39 -2.17 -6.28
C ALA A 120 -26.88 -0.71 -6.45
N SER A 121 -25.70 -0.49 -7.05
CA SER A 121 -25.15 0.84 -7.34
C SER A 121 -25.24 1.25 -8.82
N GLU A 122 -25.85 0.44 -9.68
CA GLU A 122 -26.07 0.76 -11.11
C GLU A 122 -27.44 1.40 -11.40
N ASP A 123 -28.36 1.42 -10.43
CA ASP A 123 -29.67 2.10 -10.47
C ASP A 123 -29.59 3.53 -9.90
#